data_AF-A0A0G1UUT4-F1
#
_entry.id   AF-A0A0G1UUT4-F1
#
_cell.length_a   1.000
_cell.length_b   1.000
_cell.length_c   1.000
_cell.angle_alpha   90.00
_cell.angle_beta   90.00
_cell.angle_gamma   90.00
#
_symmetry.space_group_name_H-M   'P 1'
#
loop_
_entity.id
_entity.type
_entity.pdbx_description
1 polymer ?
#
loop_
_entity_poly.entity_id
_entity_poly.type
_entity_poly.pdbx_seq_one_letter_code
_entity_poly.pdbx_strand_id
1 'polypeptide(L)'
;MAKYKSFLLFLASFLVLGPVSVFLSRPEPAIYQAIPGATAAEAFTTQQICQLTGVNNTNVTNVKGTDLGISFSHKDKLYFIFGDTNLSQDQPKSDLANILAFTRDTDPEDCLKLSFITAQNLYKNPADFFARESVIQAEEEKSSNQDIDKLIFDNYSFYYQWSRTQEVSVLTGELNRKFKKILTFYQNQGPDQLAAYYAKTAVRFNLLGFAFQNPDDPATRARDYLDYQAHYLWAKDTATQFEAIYQETVARSNHIFDLLANKKVKQAIPSKTFAAEVTLIPTGAISDDNKIFAFYQSVKSWGEPGYWQANFSGVAVSENDGASFTRHDNLFGSDSNFIQIYPVKPPSSEYIYLFGLPAGRTGFAKLARVAGDLTDSSAYQFCQLTDSNDCLWINQEQNASFIISFHPVGEISVVFNPYLSLWQASYLNPQAAQLVLTTAKNLWGPWSPPQTLLDCQSNLPTCYGAFSHQNLMVGNGQGFYFTTSTFNPYNVHLFRADLPLPTPIPNPSPTPTPSPTPYLSPTPTPTPSPSSSNCQQICQQTPNPTLCLRYCR
;
A
#
# COMPACT_ATOMS: atom_id res chain seq x y z
N MET A 1 5.64 -47.82 43.72
CA MET A 1 5.18 -49.08 43.07
C MET A 1 4.22 -48.65 41.96
N ALA A 2 4.55 -48.91 40.68
CA ALA A 2 3.93 -49.97 39.85
C ALA A 2 2.40 -49.82 39.69
N LYS A 3 1.82 -49.84 38.47
CA LYS A 3 2.23 -50.67 37.31
C LYS A 3 2.20 -49.90 35.97
N TYR A 4 3.28 -50.06 35.19
CA TYR A 4 3.28 -49.99 33.72
C TYR A 4 3.88 -51.32 33.23
N LYS A 5 3.17 -52.05 32.36
CA LYS A 5 3.53 -53.32 31.66
C LYS A 5 2.24 -53.82 30.97
N SER A 6 2.22 -54.42 29.78
CA SER A 6 3.23 -55.08 28.90
C SER A 6 2.78 -54.88 27.43
N PHE A 7 3.44 -55.26 26.32
CA PHE A 7 4.75 -55.81 25.90
C PHE A 7 4.85 -55.50 24.35
N LEU A 8 5.79 -55.87 23.49
CA LEU A 8 7.10 -56.58 23.41
C LEU A 8 7.85 -55.84 22.24
N LEU A 9 9.17 -55.60 22.20
CA LEU A 9 10.28 -56.51 21.84
C LEU A 9 9.96 -57.44 20.63
N PHE A 10 10.84 -57.68 19.66
CA PHE A 10 12.31 -57.60 19.65
C PHE A 10 12.89 -57.43 18.22
N LEU A 11 14.11 -56.88 18.15
CA LEU A 11 15.15 -57.10 17.12
C LEU A 11 14.96 -56.45 15.73
N ALA A 12 16.08 -56.34 15.02
CA ALA A 12 16.27 -55.45 13.88
C ALA A 12 16.83 -56.19 12.65
N SER A 13 16.57 -55.62 11.48
CA SER A 13 17.33 -55.86 10.25
C SER A 13 17.69 -54.52 9.63
N PHE A 14 18.98 -54.21 9.55
CA PHE A 14 19.46 -53.05 8.78
C PHE A 14 19.29 -53.34 7.29
N LEU A 15 18.58 -52.46 6.58
CA LEU A 15 18.58 -52.44 5.12
C LEU A 15 18.66 -50.98 4.67
N VAL A 16 19.82 -50.58 4.17
CA VAL A 16 20.09 -49.20 3.76
C VAL A 16 19.41 -48.94 2.43
N LEU A 17 18.26 -48.26 2.48
CA LEU A 17 17.70 -47.55 1.35
C LEU A 17 17.84 -46.06 1.64
N GLY A 18 18.63 -45.38 0.81
CA GLY A 18 18.82 -43.93 0.91
C GLY A 18 17.52 -43.16 0.63
N PRO A 19 17.47 -41.85 0.96
CA PRO A 19 16.31 -41.03 0.64
C PRO A 19 16.06 -41.05 -0.87
N VAL A 20 14.91 -41.58 -1.27
CA VAL A 20 14.42 -41.45 -2.65
C VAL A 20 14.05 -39.98 -2.83
N SER A 21 15.00 -39.20 -3.36
CA SER A 21 14.76 -37.82 -3.78
C SER A 21 13.73 -37.84 -4.90
N VAL A 22 12.46 -37.65 -4.53
CA VAL A 22 11.38 -37.37 -5.49
C VAL A 22 11.67 -35.99 -6.07
N PHE A 23 12.43 -35.98 -7.17
CA PHE A 23 12.54 -34.83 -8.04
C PHE A 23 11.16 -34.57 -8.65
N LEU A 24 10.35 -33.79 -7.94
CA LEU A 24 9.35 -32.95 -8.58
C LEU A 24 10.12 -32.05 -9.54
N SER A 25 10.07 -32.40 -10.83
CA SER A 25 10.60 -31.57 -11.90
C SER A 25 9.86 -30.25 -11.85
N ARG A 26 10.50 -29.22 -11.28
CA ARG A 26 10.09 -27.83 -11.51
C ARG A 26 9.94 -27.66 -13.03
N PRO A 27 8.86 -27.03 -13.53
CA PRO A 27 8.93 -26.49 -14.88
C PRO A 27 10.15 -25.56 -14.92
N GLU A 28 10.99 -25.70 -15.93
CA GLU A 28 12.06 -24.74 -16.16
C GLU A 28 11.41 -23.35 -16.33
N PRO A 29 11.95 -22.29 -15.72
CA PRO A 29 11.47 -20.95 -16.02
C PRO A 29 11.68 -20.72 -17.51
N ALA A 30 10.59 -20.47 -18.24
CA ALA A 30 10.66 -20.18 -19.66
C ALA A 30 11.67 -19.05 -19.88
N ILE A 31 12.66 -19.27 -20.75
CA ILE A 31 13.69 -18.28 -21.04
C ILE A 31 13.04 -17.20 -21.90
N TYR A 32 12.40 -16.23 -21.24
CA TYR A 32 11.79 -15.07 -21.86
C TYR A 32 12.85 -14.30 -22.64
N GLN A 33 12.80 -14.41 -23.97
CA GLN A 33 13.67 -13.64 -24.84
C GLN A 33 13.31 -12.16 -24.73
N ALA A 34 14.32 -11.31 -24.50
CA ALA A 34 14.13 -9.87 -24.53
C ALA A 34 13.64 -9.44 -25.92
N ILE A 35 12.51 -8.74 -25.97
CA ILE A 35 11.92 -8.26 -27.23
C ILE A 35 12.88 -7.24 -27.87
N PRO A 36 13.36 -7.47 -29.12
CA PRO A 36 14.23 -6.53 -29.79
C PRO A 36 13.56 -5.15 -29.92
N GLY A 37 14.20 -4.12 -29.36
CA GLY A 37 13.68 -2.74 -29.31
C GLY A 37 13.34 -2.24 -27.90
N ALA A 38 13.23 -3.12 -26.90
CA ALA A 38 13.19 -2.72 -25.49
C ALA A 38 14.60 -2.34 -25.00
N THR A 39 15.08 -1.15 -25.38
CA THR A 39 16.31 -0.59 -24.81
C THR A 39 16.10 -0.30 -23.33
N ALA A 40 16.86 -0.97 -22.47
CA ALA A 40 16.98 -0.57 -21.08
C ALA A 40 17.41 0.90 -21.02
N ALA A 41 16.75 1.70 -20.17
CA ALA A 41 17.19 3.06 -19.90
C ALA A 41 18.63 3.02 -19.34
N GLU A 42 19.50 3.89 -19.83
CA GLU A 42 20.77 4.19 -19.14
C GLU A 42 20.49 4.67 -17.71
N ALA A 43 21.48 4.52 -16.80
CA ALA A 43 21.24 4.61 -15.36
C ALA A 43 20.50 5.89 -14.93
N PHE A 44 19.45 5.73 -14.13
CA PHE A 44 18.66 6.82 -13.58
C PHE A 44 19.55 7.75 -12.73
N THR A 45 19.36 9.07 -12.88
CA THR A 45 19.86 10.01 -11.88
C THR A 45 18.83 10.07 -10.77
N THR A 46 19.14 9.44 -9.63
CA THR A 46 18.25 9.37 -8.47
C THR A 46 18.81 10.20 -7.32
N GLN A 47 18.01 11.12 -6.77
CA GLN A 47 18.38 12.00 -5.66
C GLN A 47 17.31 12.03 -4.58
N GLN A 48 17.72 12.06 -3.31
CA GLN A 48 16.80 12.35 -2.21
C GLN A 48 16.51 13.86 -2.18
N ILE A 49 15.24 14.23 -2.21
CA ILE A 49 14.80 15.62 -2.09
C ILE A 49 14.69 15.99 -0.61
N CYS A 50 13.92 15.21 0.15
CA CYS A 50 13.77 15.42 1.58
C CYS A 50 13.35 14.14 2.31
N GLN A 51 13.47 14.16 3.64
CA GLN A 51 12.72 13.27 4.51
C GLN A 51 11.32 13.87 4.68
N LEU A 52 10.31 13.31 4.00
CA LEU A 52 8.93 13.80 3.98
C LEU A 52 8.25 13.69 5.36
N THR A 53 8.55 12.63 6.12
CA THR A 53 8.08 12.40 7.49
C THR A 53 9.13 11.62 8.29
N GLY A 54 9.03 11.65 9.62
CA GLY A 54 9.82 10.79 10.50
C GLY A 54 10.66 11.53 11.54
N VAL A 55 11.61 10.82 12.14
CA VAL A 55 12.36 11.31 13.30
C VAL A 55 13.22 12.50 12.89
N ASN A 56 13.20 13.56 13.70
CA ASN A 56 13.85 14.86 13.46
C ASN A 56 13.25 15.74 12.34
N ASN A 57 12.16 15.36 11.67
CA ASN A 57 11.43 16.30 10.78
C ASN A 57 10.43 17.14 11.60
N THR A 58 10.66 18.45 11.69
CA THR A 58 9.82 19.40 12.44
C THR A 58 8.56 19.87 11.72
N ASN A 59 8.41 19.60 10.42
CA ASN A 59 7.30 20.10 9.59
C ASN A 59 6.02 19.27 9.76
N VAL A 60 6.06 18.22 10.59
CA VAL A 60 5.00 17.23 10.78
C VAL A 60 4.43 17.35 12.20
N THR A 61 3.13 17.63 12.31
CA THR A 61 2.45 17.83 13.60
C THR A 61 2.29 16.53 14.38
N ASN A 62 3.06 16.35 15.45
CA ASN A 62 2.94 15.26 16.44
C ASN A 62 3.06 13.83 15.86
N VAL A 63 3.76 13.64 14.73
CA VAL A 63 4.10 12.32 14.19
C VAL A 63 5.61 12.23 14.03
N LYS A 64 6.23 11.28 14.74
CA LYS A 64 7.67 11.01 14.76
C LYS A 64 8.11 9.94 13.79
N GLY A 65 7.20 9.15 13.25
CA GLY A 65 7.51 8.06 12.32
C GLY A 65 6.28 7.59 11.59
N THR A 66 6.46 7.08 10.39
CA THR A 66 5.40 6.50 9.56
C THR A 66 6.00 5.47 8.63
N ASP A 67 5.22 4.44 8.32
CA ASP A 67 5.55 3.48 7.27
C ASP A 67 4.87 3.85 5.94
N LEU A 68 5.46 3.41 4.84
CA LEU A 68 5.01 3.64 3.45
C LEU A 68 4.81 5.14 3.13
N GLY A 69 4.09 5.46 2.05
CA GLY A 69 3.87 6.86 1.64
C GLY A 69 2.99 6.97 0.41
N ILE A 70 1.91 6.19 0.38
CA ILE A 70 1.09 5.93 -0.80
C ILE A 70 0.29 7.17 -1.15
N SER A 71 0.53 7.73 -2.34
CA SER A 71 -0.18 8.93 -2.81
C SER A 71 -1.37 8.62 -3.71
N PHE A 72 -2.44 9.40 -3.61
CA PHE A 72 -3.54 9.37 -4.58
C PHE A 72 -4.21 10.74 -4.73
N SER A 73 -4.69 11.06 -5.94
CA SER A 73 -5.53 12.25 -6.15
C SER A 73 -6.92 12.04 -5.57
N HIS A 74 -7.44 13.03 -4.85
CA HIS A 74 -8.86 13.11 -4.49
C HIS A 74 -9.30 14.58 -4.49
N LYS A 75 -10.29 14.89 -5.34
CA LYS A 75 -10.77 16.25 -5.62
C LYS A 75 -9.61 17.18 -6.01
N ASP A 76 -9.38 18.24 -5.24
CA ASP A 76 -8.40 19.31 -5.50
C ASP A 76 -7.07 19.12 -4.75
N LYS A 77 -6.76 17.89 -4.30
CA LYS A 77 -5.62 17.59 -3.42
C LYS A 77 -4.91 16.30 -3.82
N LEU A 78 -3.62 16.24 -3.51
CA LEU A 78 -2.86 15.00 -3.43
C LEU A 78 -2.92 14.49 -1.98
N TYR A 79 -3.54 13.35 -1.75
CA TYR A 79 -3.57 12.66 -0.46
C TYR A 79 -2.39 11.70 -0.34
N PHE A 80 -1.92 11.50 0.90
CA PHE A 80 -0.89 10.52 1.27
C PHE A 80 -1.40 9.69 2.44
N ILE A 81 -1.44 8.37 2.28
CA ILE A 81 -1.79 7.43 3.35
C ILE A 81 -0.56 6.63 3.80
N PHE A 82 -0.43 6.46 5.10
CA PHE A 82 0.75 5.92 5.79
C PHE A 82 0.35 4.78 6.73
N GLY A 83 1.24 3.80 6.92
CA GLY A 83 1.13 2.73 7.90
C GLY A 83 1.94 2.99 9.19
N ASP A 84 1.98 1.99 10.07
CA ASP A 84 2.89 1.78 11.21
C ASP A 84 3.52 3.08 11.77
N THR A 85 2.64 3.93 12.29
CA THR A 85 2.88 5.32 12.62
C THR A 85 3.28 5.48 14.08
N ASN A 86 4.33 6.26 14.33
CA ASN A 86 4.87 6.55 15.65
C ASN A 86 4.58 8.01 16.02
N LEU A 87 4.01 8.27 17.19
CA LEU A 87 3.68 9.62 17.66
C LEU A 87 4.67 10.10 18.74
N SER A 88 5.16 9.18 19.56
CA SER A 88 5.72 9.50 20.88
C SER A 88 7.21 9.22 21.02
N GLN A 89 7.73 8.14 20.43
CA GLN A 89 9.10 7.67 20.70
C GLN A 89 9.97 7.68 19.44
N ASP A 90 11.29 7.77 19.63
CA ASP A 90 12.27 7.78 18.54
C ASP A 90 12.68 6.36 18.11
N GLN A 91 12.16 5.35 18.81
CA GLN A 91 12.27 3.92 18.52
C GLN A 91 10.94 3.41 17.94
N PRO A 92 10.93 2.53 16.91
CA PRO A 92 9.70 2.01 16.30
C PRO A 92 8.73 1.35 17.30
N LYS A 93 7.48 1.82 17.32
CA LYS A 93 6.40 1.27 18.17
C LYS A 93 5.03 1.12 17.52
N SER A 94 4.79 1.76 16.37
CA SER A 94 3.49 1.73 15.66
C SER A 94 2.30 2.12 16.56
N ASP A 95 2.49 3.24 17.28
CA ASP A 95 1.52 3.92 18.16
C ASP A 95 0.12 4.00 17.53
N LEU A 96 0.04 4.42 16.26
CA LEU A 96 -1.13 4.27 15.39
C LEU A 96 -0.78 3.32 14.25
N ALA A 97 -1.68 2.43 13.83
CA ALA A 97 -1.38 1.55 12.70
C ALA A 97 -1.41 2.28 11.34
N ASN A 98 -2.07 3.43 11.24
CA ASN A 98 -2.14 4.22 10.01
C ASN A 98 -2.65 5.65 10.25
N ILE A 99 -2.25 6.57 9.38
CA ILE A 99 -2.72 7.95 9.31
C ILE A 99 -2.91 8.42 7.87
N LEU A 100 -3.64 9.52 7.69
CA LEU A 100 -3.89 10.15 6.40
C LEU A 100 -3.48 11.62 6.45
N ALA A 101 -2.83 12.09 5.39
CA ALA A 101 -2.54 13.49 5.14
C ALA A 101 -2.97 13.89 3.73
N PHE A 102 -3.01 15.20 3.46
CA PHE A 102 -3.18 15.75 2.13
C PHE A 102 -2.29 16.97 1.93
N THR A 103 -2.05 17.32 0.67
CA THR A 103 -1.46 18.60 0.30
C THR A 103 -2.15 19.19 -0.94
N ARG A 104 -1.99 20.51 -1.07
CA ARG A 104 -2.20 21.25 -2.34
C ARG A 104 -0.88 21.80 -2.89
N ASP A 105 0.23 21.45 -2.26
CA ASP A 105 1.55 21.78 -2.76
C ASP A 105 1.82 20.95 -4.01
N THR A 106 2.32 21.61 -5.05
CA THR A 106 2.61 21.02 -6.36
C THR A 106 4.09 21.07 -6.70
N ASP A 107 4.91 21.72 -5.87
CA ASP A 107 6.36 21.69 -6.00
C ASP A 107 6.93 20.67 -4.99
N PRO A 108 7.43 19.51 -5.44
CA PRO A 108 8.10 18.56 -4.56
C PRO A 108 9.51 19.00 -4.14
N GLU A 109 10.16 19.91 -4.89
CA GLU A 109 11.60 20.20 -4.77
C GLU A 109 11.95 20.99 -3.50
N ASP A 110 11.02 21.76 -2.92
CA ASP A 110 11.18 22.43 -1.62
C ASP A 110 10.67 21.60 -0.42
N CYS A 111 10.31 20.34 -0.68
CA CYS A 111 9.63 19.37 0.20
C CYS A 111 8.14 19.67 0.46
N LEU A 112 7.29 18.72 0.05
CA LEU A 112 5.83 18.81 0.11
C LEU A 112 5.30 19.10 1.53
N LYS A 113 4.49 20.15 1.65
CA LYS A 113 3.92 20.60 2.92
C LYS A 113 2.63 19.82 3.23
N LEU A 114 2.70 18.84 4.12
CA LEU A 114 1.58 17.94 4.45
C LEU A 114 0.64 18.51 5.53
N SER A 115 -0.67 18.44 5.28
CA SER A 115 -1.74 18.70 6.24
C SER A 115 -2.37 17.38 6.70
N PHE A 116 -2.19 17.03 7.97
CA PHE A 116 -2.67 15.75 8.52
C PHE A 116 -4.16 15.78 8.90
N ILE A 117 -4.83 14.63 8.79
CA ILE A 117 -6.19 14.45 9.28
C ILE A 117 -6.16 14.27 10.82
N THR A 118 -6.93 15.10 11.50
CA THR A 118 -6.99 15.18 12.97
C THR A 118 -8.39 14.87 13.48
N ALA A 119 -8.55 14.79 14.80
CA ALA A 119 -9.89 14.78 15.40
C ALA A 119 -10.76 15.98 14.97
N GLN A 120 -10.16 17.14 14.65
CA GLN A 120 -10.90 18.34 14.24
C GLN A 120 -11.56 18.23 12.85
N ASN A 121 -11.21 17.20 12.06
CA ASN A 121 -11.90 16.88 10.80
C ASN A 121 -13.26 16.19 11.01
N LEU A 122 -13.55 15.68 12.23
CA LEU A 122 -14.85 15.09 12.59
C LEU A 122 -15.71 16.02 13.45
N TYR A 123 -15.11 16.63 14.47
CA TYR A 123 -15.76 17.61 15.35
C TYR A 123 -14.98 18.92 15.33
N LYS A 124 -15.64 20.05 15.04
CA LYS A 124 -14.98 21.35 14.81
C LYS A 124 -14.07 21.81 15.95
N ASN A 125 -14.36 21.36 17.17
CA ASN A 125 -13.70 21.69 18.44
C ASN A 125 -14.31 20.83 19.58
N PRO A 126 -13.76 20.87 20.81
CA PRO A 126 -14.37 20.27 22.00
C PRO A 126 -15.86 20.60 22.22
N ALA A 127 -16.30 21.82 21.89
CA ALA A 127 -17.67 22.26 22.07
C ALA A 127 -18.66 21.57 21.11
N ASP A 128 -18.25 21.26 19.87
CA ASP A 128 -19.02 20.48 18.88
C ASP A 128 -19.16 19.02 19.32
N PHE A 129 -18.07 18.40 19.82
CA PHE A 129 -18.14 17.04 20.37
C PHE A 129 -19.11 16.94 21.56
N PHE A 130 -18.96 17.82 22.56
CA PHE A 130 -19.86 17.89 23.72
C PHE A 130 -21.33 18.05 23.29
N ALA A 131 -21.60 18.92 22.31
CA ALA A 131 -22.95 19.23 21.87
C ALA A 131 -23.61 18.08 21.11
N ARG A 132 -22.87 17.35 20.25
CA ARG A 132 -23.40 16.16 19.55
C ARG A 132 -23.57 14.98 20.49
N GLU A 133 -22.60 14.73 21.37
CA GLU A 133 -22.71 13.65 22.35
C GLU A 133 -23.90 13.86 23.30
N SER A 134 -24.13 15.10 23.73
CA SER A 134 -25.29 15.47 24.55
C SER A 134 -26.65 15.29 23.83
N VAL A 135 -26.69 15.30 22.50
CA VAL A 135 -27.89 14.98 21.71
C VAL A 135 -28.09 13.48 21.60
N ILE A 136 -27.03 12.70 21.29
CA ILE A 136 -27.12 11.24 21.20
C ILE A 136 -27.53 10.63 22.56
N GLN A 137 -27.07 11.22 23.66
CA GLN A 137 -27.53 10.86 25.02
C GLN A 137 -29.04 11.12 25.22
N ALA A 138 -29.60 12.18 24.64
CA ALA A 138 -31.04 12.46 24.68
C ALA A 138 -31.86 11.59 23.72
N GLU A 139 -31.28 11.13 22.61
CA GLU A 139 -31.87 10.09 21.75
C GLU A 139 -31.98 8.75 22.50
N GLU A 140 -30.99 8.39 23.33
CA GLU A 140 -31.06 7.18 24.17
C GLU A 140 -32.08 7.33 25.33
N GLU A 141 -32.17 8.49 26.00
CA GLU A 141 -33.24 8.74 27.00
C GLU A 141 -34.63 8.55 26.36
N LYS A 142 -34.83 9.16 25.19
CA LYS A 142 -36.06 9.04 24.39
C LYS A 142 -36.33 7.61 23.93
N SER A 143 -35.30 6.82 23.59
CA SER A 143 -35.45 5.41 23.23
C SER A 143 -35.82 4.54 24.43
N SER A 144 -35.35 4.88 25.63
CA SER A 144 -35.74 4.24 26.90
C SER A 144 -37.13 4.64 27.40
N ASN A 145 -37.71 5.72 26.85
CA ASN A 145 -38.96 6.35 27.28
C ASN A 145 -38.93 6.77 28.77
N GLN A 146 -37.85 7.40 29.22
CA GLN A 146 -37.63 7.92 30.59
C GLN A 146 -36.96 9.30 30.59
N ASP A 147 -37.12 10.07 31.67
CA ASP A 147 -36.35 11.29 32.02
C ASP A 147 -35.26 10.85 33.03
N ILE A 148 -34.03 10.66 32.57
CA ILE A 148 -32.90 10.17 33.38
C ILE A 148 -32.11 11.36 33.97
N ASP A 149 -31.93 12.43 33.20
CA ASP A 149 -31.42 13.71 33.68
C ASP A 149 -31.98 14.90 32.89
N LYS A 150 -32.65 15.84 33.57
CA LYS A 150 -33.27 17.04 32.99
C LYS A 150 -32.34 18.00 32.23
N LEU A 151 -31.03 17.75 32.21
CA LEU A 151 -30.02 18.46 31.41
C LEU A 151 -29.56 17.65 30.19
N ILE A 152 -30.26 16.56 29.86
CA ILE A 152 -30.13 15.70 28.69
C ILE A 152 -31.44 15.79 27.88
N PHE A 153 -31.47 16.76 26.98
CA PHE A 153 -32.55 16.98 26.02
C PHE A 153 -31.99 17.22 24.60
N ASP A 154 -32.81 16.97 23.58
CA ASP A 154 -32.43 17.11 22.18
C ASP A 154 -32.37 18.59 21.75
N ASN A 155 -31.19 19.22 21.89
CA ASN A 155 -30.92 20.57 21.41
C ASN A 155 -29.42 20.85 21.21
N TYR A 156 -28.87 20.45 20.06
CA TYR A 156 -27.47 20.74 19.68
C TYR A 156 -27.12 22.24 19.84
N SER A 157 -28.02 23.14 19.41
CA SER A 157 -27.76 24.58 19.40
C SER A 157 -27.61 25.16 20.80
N PHE A 158 -28.42 24.71 21.77
CA PHE A 158 -28.28 25.08 23.17
C PHE A 158 -26.91 24.63 23.72
N TYR A 159 -26.58 23.35 23.56
CA TYR A 159 -25.30 22.84 24.06
C TYR A 159 -24.12 23.53 23.41
N TYR A 160 -24.12 23.74 22.09
CA TYR A 160 -23.00 24.35 21.38
C TYR A 160 -22.77 25.83 21.75
N GLN A 161 -23.83 26.59 22.00
CA GLN A 161 -23.70 27.99 22.42
C GLN A 161 -23.29 28.13 23.89
N TRP A 162 -23.62 27.15 24.75
CA TRP A 162 -23.09 27.06 26.11
C TRP A 162 -21.64 26.55 26.13
N SER A 163 -21.34 25.44 25.45
CA SER A 163 -20.06 24.73 25.56
C SER A 163 -18.89 25.53 24.98
N ARG A 164 -19.14 26.35 23.96
CA ARG A 164 -18.14 27.25 23.36
C ARG A 164 -17.67 28.39 24.28
N THR A 165 -18.31 28.60 25.44
CA THR A 165 -17.90 29.60 26.44
C THR A 165 -17.30 28.96 27.70
N GLN A 166 -17.13 27.63 27.72
CA GLN A 166 -16.54 26.89 28.83
C GLN A 166 -15.10 26.44 28.54
N GLU A 167 -14.36 26.15 29.60
CA GLU A 167 -13.11 25.40 29.51
C GLU A 167 -13.38 23.91 29.23
N VAL A 168 -12.41 23.21 28.62
CA VAL A 168 -12.49 21.76 28.35
C VAL A 168 -12.68 20.94 29.63
N SER A 169 -12.13 21.42 30.76
CA SER A 169 -12.31 20.89 32.12
C SER A 169 -13.78 20.82 32.57
N VAL A 170 -14.59 21.81 32.17
CA VAL A 170 -16.03 21.88 32.46
C VAL A 170 -16.82 20.99 31.50
N LEU A 171 -16.40 20.92 30.22
CA LEU A 171 -17.04 20.06 29.22
C LEU A 171 -16.85 18.57 29.53
N THR A 172 -15.65 18.15 29.94
CA THR A 172 -15.40 16.78 30.42
C THR A 172 -16.20 16.51 31.69
N GLY A 173 -16.18 17.43 32.67
CA GLY A 173 -16.94 17.32 33.92
C GLY A 173 -18.43 17.05 33.70
N GLU A 174 -19.11 17.90 32.92
CA GLU A 174 -20.55 17.72 32.63
C GLU A 174 -20.83 16.49 31.77
N LEU A 175 -19.99 16.16 30.78
CA LEU A 175 -20.22 14.97 29.96
C LEU A 175 -20.07 13.67 30.77
N ASN A 176 -19.09 13.64 31.66
CA ASN A 176 -18.86 12.51 32.56
C ASN A 176 -19.99 12.39 33.59
N ARG A 177 -20.54 13.52 34.08
CA ARG A 177 -21.77 13.55 34.89
C ARG A 177 -22.97 12.92 34.15
N LYS A 178 -23.16 13.27 32.86
CA LYS A 178 -24.22 12.69 32.01
C LYS A 178 -24.03 11.19 31.76
N PHE A 179 -22.80 10.75 31.44
CA PHE A 179 -22.51 9.31 31.31
C PHE A 179 -22.80 8.55 32.61
N LYS A 180 -22.42 9.10 33.78
CA LYS A 180 -22.72 8.45 35.07
C LYS A 180 -24.23 8.26 35.27
N LYS A 181 -25.06 9.23 34.87
CA LYS A 181 -26.52 9.14 34.94
C LYS A 181 -27.10 8.00 34.09
N ILE A 182 -26.77 7.95 32.80
CA ILE A 182 -27.29 6.92 31.89
C ILE A 182 -26.77 5.53 32.24
N LEU A 183 -25.49 5.41 32.62
CA LEU A 183 -24.93 4.15 33.12
C LEU A 183 -25.61 3.68 34.41
N THR A 184 -25.90 4.57 35.38
CA THR A 184 -26.61 4.19 36.61
C THR A 184 -28.07 3.80 36.33
N PHE A 185 -28.73 4.42 35.35
CA PHE A 185 -30.04 3.96 34.89
C PHE A 185 -29.96 2.53 34.35
N TYR A 186 -29.07 2.24 33.39
CA TYR A 186 -28.99 0.89 32.81
C TYR A 186 -28.46 -0.16 33.79
N GLN A 187 -27.63 0.21 34.77
CA GLN A 187 -27.27 -0.65 35.89
C GLN A 187 -28.52 -1.14 36.66
N ASN A 188 -29.50 -0.26 36.90
CA ASN A 188 -30.75 -0.60 37.57
C ASN A 188 -31.69 -1.45 36.70
N GLN A 189 -31.54 -1.43 35.37
CA GLN A 189 -32.25 -2.32 34.43
C GLN A 189 -31.58 -3.71 34.30
N GLY A 190 -30.43 -3.92 34.96
CA GLY A 190 -29.70 -5.20 34.99
C GLY A 190 -28.43 -5.23 34.13
N PRO A 191 -27.54 -6.21 34.37
CA PRO A 191 -26.19 -6.25 33.78
C PRO A 191 -26.21 -6.29 32.25
N ASP A 192 -27.19 -6.98 31.65
CA ASP A 192 -27.31 -7.11 30.20
C ASP A 192 -27.61 -5.77 29.51
N GLN A 193 -28.37 -4.87 30.16
CA GLN A 193 -28.68 -3.55 29.62
C GLN A 193 -27.50 -2.59 29.79
N LEU A 194 -26.82 -2.64 30.94
CA LEU A 194 -25.58 -1.89 31.18
C LEU A 194 -24.49 -2.27 30.18
N ALA A 195 -24.27 -3.57 29.98
CA ALA A 195 -23.29 -4.10 29.02
C ALA A 195 -23.64 -3.72 27.57
N ALA A 196 -24.93 -3.76 27.20
CA ALA A 196 -25.38 -3.35 25.87
C ALA A 196 -25.14 -1.85 25.61
N TYR A 197 -25.50 -0.97 26.54
CA TYR A 197 -25.26 0.47 26.43
C TYR A 197 -23.76 0.80 26.34
N TYR A 198 -22.94 0.18 27.19
CA TYR A 198 -21.49 0.32 27.12
C TYR A 198 -20.94 -0.12 25.75
N ALA A 199 -21.35 -1.30 25.27
CA ALA A 199 -20.84 -1.85 24.01
C ALA A 199 -21.22 -1.00 22.78
N LYS A 200 -22.47 -0.47 22.72
CA LYS A 200 -22.85 0.54 21.72
C LYS A 200 -21.91 1.75 21.77
N THR A 201 -21.66 2.26 22.98
CA THR A 201 -20.88 3.49 23.22
C THR A 201 -19.41 3.31 22.80
N ALA A 202 -18.80 2.19 23.20
CA ALA A 202 -17.40 1.86 22.88
C ALA A 202 -17.18 1.65 21.38
N VAL A 203 -17.99 0.81 20.71
CA VAL A 203 -17.87 0.56 19.26
C VAL A 203 -18.04 1.85 18.45
N ARG A 204 -19.04 2.68 18.80
CA ARG A 204 -19.25 3.99 18.15
C ARG A 204 -18.05 4.92 18.28
N PHE A 205 -17.38 4.96 19.44
CA PHE A 205 -16.16 5.75 19.61
C PHE A 205 -14.97 5.20 18.82
N ASN A 206 -14.83 3.88 18.72
CA ASN A 206 -13.77 3.23 17.95
C ASN A 206 -13.94 3.45 16.42
N LEU A 207 -15.18 3.43 15.91
CA LEU A 207 -15.51 3.68 14.50
C LEU A 207 -15.09 5.07 14.00
N LEU A 208 -14.87 6.04 14.89
CA LEU A 208 -14.41 7.39 14.54
C LEU A 208 -12.89 7.45 14.24
N GLY A 209 -12.17 6.34 14.40
CA GLY A 209 -10.71 6.30 14.20
C GLY A 209 -9.95 6.96 15.35
N PHE A 210 -10.48 6.84 16.57
CA PHE A 210 -9.74 7.13 17.79
C PHE A 210 -9.16 5.82 18.33
N ALA A 211 -7.85 5.77 18.52
CA ALA A 211 -7.18 4.63 19.15
C ALA A 211 -7.04 4.91 20.65
N PHE A 212 -7.69 4.11 21.48
CA PHE A 212 -7.68 4.23 22.94
C PHE A 212 -6.59 3.37 23.60
N GLN A 213 -5.84 2.61 22.80
CA GLN A 213 -4.53 2.09 23.18
C GLN A 213 -3.60 3.21 23.67
N ASN A 214 -3.05 3.00 24.86
CA ASN A 214 -1.73 3.53 25.18
C ASN A 214 -0.69 2.60 24.52
N PRO A 215 0.22 3.08 23.66
CA PRO A 215 1.27 2.24 23.07
C PRO A 215 2.18 1.57 24.12
N ASP A 216 2.26 2.13 25.33
CA ASP A 216 3.01 1.56 26.45
C ASP A 216 2.18 0.63 27.36
N ASP A 217 0.89 0.35 27.08
CA ASP A 217 0.07 -0.59 27.87
C ASP A 217 -0.69 -1.64 27.02
N PRO A 218 -0.11 -2.83 26.80
CA PRO A 218 -0.73 -3.94 26.09
C PRO A 218 -2.00 -4.52 26.74
N ALA A 219 -2.28 -4.27 28.02
CA ALA A 219 -3.50 -4.74 28.67
C ALA A 219 -4.75 -4.05 28.11
N THR A 220 -4.58 -2.90 27.46
CA THR A 220 -5.67 -2.09 26.89
C THR A 220 -6.20 -2.57 25.54
N ARG A 221 -5.66 -3.65 24.95
CA ARG A 221 -6.02 -4.10 23.58
C ARG A 221 -7.51 -4.32 23.33
N ALA A 222 -8.27 -4.78 24.32
CA ALA A 222 -9.72 -4.95 24.19
C ALA A 222 -10.48 -3.63 23.95
N ARG A 223 -9.84 -2.47 24.18
CA ARG A 223 -10.48 -1.16 24.05
C ARG A 223 -10.85 -0.81 22.62
N ASP A 224 -10.03 -1.18 21.64
CA ASP A 224 -10.16 -0.72 20.25
C ASP A 224 -10.95 -1.68 19.35
N TYR A 225 -11.48 -2.77 19.93
CA TYR A 225 -12.28 -3.73 19.16
C TYR A 225 -13.52 -3.10 18.54
N LEU A 226 -13.84 -3.43 17.30
CA LEU A 226 -15.12 -3.09 16.67
C LEU A 226 -16.20 -4.16 16.95
N ASP A 227 -15.80 -5.28 17.56
CA ASP A 227 -16.71 -6.33 18.00
C ASP A 227 -17.55 -5.89 19.21
N TYR A 228 -18.84 -5.63 18.95
CA TYR A 228 -19.85 -5.38 19.97
C TYR A 228 -19.95 -6.54 20.97
N GLN A 229 -19.81 -7.80 20.53
CA GLN A 229 -19.92 -8.95 21.41
C GLN A 229 -18.75 -9.02 22.40
N ALA A 230 -17.52 -8.67 21.99
CA ALA A 230 -16.39 -8.56 22.91
C ALA A 230 -16.60 -7.49 23.98
N HIS A 231 -17.05 -6.28 23.62
CA HIS A 231 -17.36 -5.22 24.60
C HIS A 231 -18.51 -5.59 25.53
N TYR A 232 -19.55 -6.22 24.99
CA TYR A 232 -20.71 -6.70 25.75
C TYR A 232 -20.30 -7.80 26.73
N LEU A 233 -19.51 -8.78 26.29
CA LEU A 233 -19.01 -9.86 27.16
C LEU A 233 -18.07 -9.31 28.24
N TRP A 234 -17.16 -8.38 27.91
CA TRP A 234 -16.29 -7.72 28.89
C TRP A 234 -17.12 -7.04 30.00
N ALA A 235 -18.10 -6.21 29.64
CA ALA A 235 -18.94 -5.51 30.61
C ALA A 235 -19.93 -6.43 31.37
N LYS A 236 -20.22 -7.62 30.84
CA LYS A 236 -21.13 -8.61 31.43
C LYS A 236 -20.42 -9.61 32.36
N ASP A 237 -19.17 -9.96 32.07
CA ASP A 237 -18.30 -10.77 32.95
C ASP A 237 -18.00 -9.99 34.24
N THR A 238 -17.85 -8.66 34.14
CA THR A 238 -17.69 -7.73 35.26
C THR A 238 -19.00 -7.43 35.99
N ALA A 239 -19.63 -8.42 36.60
CA ALA A 239 -20.63 -8.20 37.66
C ALA A 239 -20.03 -7.39 38.85
N THR A 240 -18.70 -7.42 39.00
CA THR A 240 -17.94 -6.53 39.86
C THR A 240 -17.66 -5.18 39.19
N GLN A 241 -18.20 -4.12 39.80
CA GLN A 241 -17.82 -2.70 39.62
C GLN A 241 -18.28 -2.02 38.33
N PHE A 242 -19.50 -1.46 38.38
CA PHE A 242 -19.96 -0.30 37.59
C PHE A 242 -18.87 0.77 37.38
N GLU A 243 -18.05 1.02 38.40
CA GLU A 243 -16.99 2.03 38.34
C GLU A 243 -15.94 1.72 37.26
N ALA A 244 -15.68 0.45 36.92
CA ALA A 244 -14.78 0.10 35.81
C ALA A 244 -15.38 0.53 34.45
N ILE A 245 -16.65 0.21 34.20
CA ILE A 245 -17.39 0.61 32.99
C ILE A 245 -17.51 2.13 32.90
N TYR A 246 -17.73 2.81 34.02
CA TYR A 246 -17.77 4.27 34.10
C TYR A 246 -16.40 4.90 33.79
N GLN A 247 -15.33 4.47 34.46
CA GLN A 247 -13.98 4.99 34.25
C GLN A 247 -13.47 4.69 32.82
N GLU A 248 -13.83 3.55 32.24
CA GLU A 248 -13.57 3.22 30.83
C GLU A 248 -14.28 4.19 29.86
N THR A 249 -15.55 4.47 30.10
CA THR A 249 -16.34 5.43 29.31
C THR A 249 -15.77 6.86 29.42
N VAL A 250 -15.37 7.25 30.63
CA VAL A 250 -14.72 8.54 30.95
C VAL A 250 -13.34 8.66 30.31
N ALA A 251 -12.53 7.59 30.32
CA ALA A 251 -11.21 7.59 29.69
C ALA A 251 -11.32 7.85 28.17
N ARG A 252 -12.31 7.23 27.51
CA ARG A 252 -12.58 7.42 26.08
C ARG A 252 -13.04 8.84 25.77
N SER A 253 -14.05 9.35 26.47
CA SER A 253 -14.57 10.70 26.23
C SER A 253 -13.48 11.77 26.47
N ASN A 254 -12.71 11.65 27.56
CA ASN A 254 -11.60 12.52 27.87
C ASN A 254 -10.47 12.44 26.83
N HIS A 255 -10.17 11.27 26.28
CA HIS A 255 -9.18 11.12 25.21
C HIS A 255 -9.64 11.84 23.92
N ILE A 256 -10.90 11.72 23.53
CA ILE A 256 -11.46 12.48 22.39
C ILE A 256 -11.33 14.00 22.63
N PHE A 257 -11.60 14.46 23.85
CA PHE A 257 -11.39 15.86 24.23
C PHE A 257 -9.92 16.31 24.13
N ASP A 258 -8.96 15.49 24.56
CA ASP A 258 -7.53 15.76 24.40
C ASP A 258 -7.11 15.86 22.92
N LEU A 259 -7.51 14.90 22.09
CA LEU A 259 -7.23 14.92 20.65
C LEU A 259 -7.79 16.19 19.99
N LEU A 260 -9.01 16.60 20.36
CA LEU A 260 -9.69 17.78 19.84
C LEU A 260 -9.10 19.10 20.35
N ALA A 261 -8.70 19.18 21.62
CA ALA A 261 -8.08 20.38 22.19
C ALA A 261 -6.67 20.61 21.62
N ASN A 262 -5.88 19.55 21.52
CA ASN A 262 -4.47 19.60 21.11
C ASN A 262 -4.24 19.34 19.60
N LYS A 263 -5.31 19.31 18.78
CA LYS A 263 -5.27 19.11 17.32
C LYS A 263 -4.45 17.89 16.89
N LYS A 264 -4.50 16.81 17.68
CA LYS A 264 -3.69 15.61 17.43
C LYS A 264 -4.19 14.88 16.19
N VAL A 265 -3.23 14.30 15.45
CA VAL A 265 -3.50 13.36 14.36
C VAL A 265 -4.28 12.17 14.92
N LYS A 266 -5.25 11.67 14.16
CA LYS A 266 -6.03 10.50 14.53
C LYS A 266 -5.77 9.35 13.56
N GLN A 267 -6.21 8.15 13.90
CA GLN A 267 -6.16 7.03 12.98
C GLN A 267 -7.14 7.22 11.82
N ALA A 268 -6.72 6.87 10.60
CA ALA A 268 -7.56 6.99 9.41
C ALA A 268 -8.56 5.82 9.32
N ILE A 269 -8.04 4.60 9.18
CA ILE A 269 -8.78 3.34 9.15
C ILE A 269 -8.65 2.66 10.53
N PRO A 270 -9.72 2.47 11.30
CA PRO A 270 -9.67 1.84 12.62
C PRO A 270 -8.93 0.49 12.59
N SER A 271 -8.04 0.23 13.54
CA SER A 271 -7.16 -0.95 13.55
C SER A 271 -7.14 -1.66 14.89
N LYS A 272 -6.56 -2.87 14.90
CA LYS A 272 -6.45 -3.76 16.06
C LYS A 272 -7.85 -4.08 16.60
N THR A 273 -8.80 -4.24 15.67
CA THR A 273 -10.26 -4.26 15.92
C THR A 273 -10.79 -5.62 16.39
N PHE A 274 -9.90 -6.61 16.45
CA PHE A 274 -10.10 -7.94 17.03
C PHE A 274 -8.75 -8.48 17.52
N ALA A 275 -8.76 -9.46 18.43
CA ALA A 275 -7.58 -9.90 19.18
C ALA A 275 -6.38 -10.43 18.35
N ALA A 276 -6.60 -10.81 17.08
CA ALA A 276 -5.59 -11.34 16.18
C ALA A 276 -5.09 -10.31 15.14
N GLU A 277 -5.53 -9.05 15.20
CA GLU A 277 -4.99 -7.97 14.36
C GLU A 277 -3.89 -7.23 15.13
N VAL A 278 -2.63 -7.45 14.73
CA VAL A 278 -1.44 -6.81 15.30
C VAL A 278 -1.30 -5.37 14.82
N THR A 279 -1.55 -5.14 13.53
CA THR A 279 -1.59 -3.83 12.89
C THR A 279 -2.43 -3.92 11.60
N LEU A 280 -2.85 -2.76 11.07
CA LEU A 280 -3.55 -2.62 9.80
C LEU A 280 -2.79 -1.61 8.94
N ILE A 281 -2.14 -2.12 7.89
CA ILE A 281 -1.24 -1.35 7.02
C ILE A 281 -1.95 -1.09 5.68
N PRO A 282 -2.16 0.18 5.29
CA PRO A 282 -2.62 0.56 3.96
C PRO A 282 -1.62 0.13 2.89
N THR A 283 -2.08 -0.40 1.74
CA THR A 283 -1.20 -0.91 0.68
C THR A 283 -1.46 -0.27 -0.69
N GLY A 284 -2.59 0.41 -0.83
CA GLY A 284 -2.95 1.21 -2.01
C GLY A 284 -4.20 2.04 -1.72
N ALA A 285 -4.42 3.12 -2.46
CA ALA A 285 -5.64 3.92 -2.33
C ALA A 285 -5.99 4.63 -3.63
N ILE A 286 -7.29 4.87 -3.84
CA ILE A 286 -7.80 5.53 -5.04
C ILE A 286 -9.06 6.35 -4.72
N SER A 287 -9.28 7.44 -5.46
CA SER A 287 -10.55 8.15 -5.46
C SER A 287 -11.42 7.67 -6.62
N ASP A 288 -12.68 7.33 -6.33
CA ASP A 288 -13.70 7.07 -7.37
C ASP A 288 -15.08 7.49 -6.86
N ASP A 289 -15.95 7.97 -7.76
CA ASP A 289 -17.28 8.54 -7.46
C ASP A 289 -17.34 9.46 -6.21
N ASN A 290 -16.37 10.40 -6.10
CA ASN A 290 -16.19 11.30 -4.95
C ASN A 290 -15.95 10.63 -3.58
N LYS A 291 -15.72 9.32 -3.53
CA LYS A 291 -15.30 8.56 -2.35
C LYS A 291 -13.80 8.27 -2.40
N ILE A 292 -13.22 7.93 -1.25
CA ILE A 292 -11.86 7.38 -1.14
C ILE A 292 -11.98 5.89 -0.80
N PHE A 293 -11.34 5.04 -1.60
CA PHE A 293 -11.18 3.62 -1.35
C PHE A 293 -9.71 3.34 -1.00
N ALA A 294 -9.44 2.96 0.25
CA ALA A 294 -8.10 2.65 0.74
C ALA A 294 -7.99 1.15 1.07
N PHE A 295 -7.18 0.43 0.32
CA PHE A 295 -6.92 -0.99 0.51
C PHE A 295 -5.87 -1.23 1.59
N TYR A 296 -6.05 -2.29 2.38
CA TYR A 296 -5.18 -2.60 3.52
C TYR A 296 -5.00 -4.11 3.73
N GLN A 297 -3.90 -4.46 4.38
CA GLN A 297 -3.66 -5.78 4.97
C GLN A 297 -3.91 -5.74 6.48
N SER A 298 -4.62 -6.73 7.01
CA SER A 298 -4.71 -7.00 8.44
C SER A 298 -3.58 -7.95 8.83
N VAL A 299 -2.58 -7.48 9.57
CA VAL A 299 -1.41 -8.28 9.94
C VAL A 299 -1.72 -9.15 11.18
N LYS A 300 -1.44 -10.45 11.07
CA LYS A 300 -1.69 -11.46 12.09
C LYS A 300 -0.47 -11.73 12.97
N SER A 301 0.71 -11.80 12.36
CA SER A 301 1.98 -12.00 13.06
C SER A 301 3.17 -11.61 12.19
N TRP A 302 4.17 -11.01 12.81
CA TRP A 302 5.48 -10.76 12.21
C TRP A 302 6.35 -12.02 12.27
N GLY A 303 7.19 -12.22 11.25
CA GLY A 303 8.28 -13.20 11.23
C GLY A 303 9.63 -12.50 11.11
N GLU A 304 10.57 -13.14 10.39
CA GLU A 304 11.83 -12.51 9.99
C GLU A 304 11.59 -11.28 9.08
N PRO A 305 12.53 -10.33 8.97
CA PRO A 305 12.37 -9.14 8.14
C PRO A 305 11.95 -9.46 6.69
N GLY A 306 10.81 -8.91 6.25
CA GLY A 306 10.19 -9.21 4.96
C GLY A 306 9.20 -10.38 4.95
N TYR A 307 8.94 -11.01 6.10
CA TYR A 307 7.99 -12.12 6.27
C TYR A 307 6.94 -11.78 7.33
N TRP A 308 5.67 -11.97 7.00
CA TRP A 308 4.55 -11.86 7.96
C TRP A 308 3.38 -12.73 7.51
N GLN A 309 2.47 -13.03 8.44
CA GLN A 309 1.16 -13.60 8.12
C GLN A 309 0.11 -12.50 8.16
N ALA A 310 -0.85 -12.55 7.24
CA ALA A 310 -2.05 -11.73 7.28
C ALA A 310 -3.25 -12.54 7.81
N ASN A 311 -4.25 -11.85 8.34
CA ASN A 311 -5.60 -12.41 8.54
C ASN A 311 -6.37 -12.41 7.21
N PHE A 312 -6.31 -11.28 6.50
CA PHE A 312 -6.98 -10.99 5.24
C PHE A 312 -6.47 -9.64 4.69
N SER A 313 -6.89 -9.28 3.48
CA SER A 313 -6.98 -7.90 3.03
C SER A 313 -8.43 -7.38 3.03
N GLY A 314 -8.56 -6.05 3.03
CA GLY A 314 -9.85 -5.36 2.99
C GLY A 314 -9.75 -4.04 2.26
N VAL A 315 -10.89 -3.37 2.11
CA VAL A 315 -10.98 -2.01 1.57
C VAL A 315 -11.76 -1.13 2.53
N ALA A 316 -11.26 0.08 2.74
CA ALA A 316 -11.86 1.06 3.62
C ALA A 316 -12.43 2.21 2.79
N VAL A 317 -13.70 2.56 3.02
CA VAL A 317 -14.42 3.57 2.24
C VAL A 317 -14.62 4.84 3.07
N SER A 318 -14.22 6.00 2.53
CA SER A 318 -14.55 7.31 3.10
C SER A 318 -15.39 8.13 2.13
N GLU A 319 -16.54 8.62 2.62
CA GLU A 319 -17.46 9.52 1.90
C GLU A 319 -17.32 10.98 2.37
N ASN A 320 -16.35 11.27 3.25
CA ASN A 320 -16.14 12.56 3.90
C ASN A 320 -14.66 13.00 3.86
N ASP A 321 -14.06 12.89 2.67
CA ASP A 321 -12.76 13.46 2.33
C ASP A 321 -11.60 12.95 3.21
N GLY A 322 -11.76 11.75 3.76
CA GLY A 322 -10.80 11.07 4.63
C GLY A 322 -11.01 11.28 6.13
N ALA A 323 -12.08 11.96 6.56
CA ALA A 323 -12.31 12.22 7.99
C ALA A 323 -12.69 10.94 8.78
N SER A 324 -13.45 10.02 8.19
CA SER A 324 -13.69 8.67 8.73
C SER A 324 -13.76 7.64 7.61
N PHE A 325 -13.49 6.37 7.95
CA PHE A 325 -13.51 5.25 7.02
C PHE A 325 -14.35 4.08 7.58
N THR A 326 -15.22 3.52 6.75
CA THR A 326 -15.93 2.25 7.00
C THR A 326 -15.07 1.09 6.48
N ARG A 327 -14.83 0.06 7.30
CA ARG A 327 -14.06 -1.14 6.91
C ARG A 327 -14.93 -2.18 6.22
N HIS A 328 -14.42 -2.73 5.11
CA HIS A 328 -14.93 -3.93 4.45
C HIS A 328 -13.81 -4.98 4.51
N ASP A 329 -13.80 -5.73 5.61
CA ASP A 329 -12.83 -6.79 5.92
C ASP A 329 -13.10 -8.06 5.10
N ASN A 330 -12.07 -8.89 4.91
CA ASN A 330 -12.14 -10.16 4.15
C ASN A 330 -12.50 -9.98 2.67
N LEU A 331 -11.98 -8.92 2.02
CA LEU A 331 -12.05 -8.78 0.57
C LEU A 331 -11.32 -9.96 -0.11
N PHE A 332 -10.12 -10.31 0.40
CA PHE A 332 -9.44 -11.57 0.11
C PHE A 332 -8.85 -12.19 1.38
N GLY A 333 -8.90 -13.52 1.48
CA GLY A 333 -8.42 -14.27 2.67
C GLY A 333 -6.90 -14.36 2.77
N SER A 334 -6.40 -14.85 3.92
CA SER A 334 -4.97 -14.92 4.30
C SER A 334 -4.02 -15.49 3.23
N ASP A 335 -4.51 -16.44 2.43
CA ASP A 335 -3.70 -17.24 1.50
C ASP A 335 -3.71 -16.67 0.07
N SER A 336 -4.36 -15.51 -0.12
CA SER A 336 -4.49 -14.82 -1.41
C SER A 336 -3.20 -14.17 -1.88
N ASN A 337 -3.04 -14.01 -3.20
CA ASN A 337 -2.03 -13.14 -3.78
C ASN A 337 -2.46 -11.65 -3.83
N PHE A 338 -3.53 -11.27 -3.13
CA PHE A 338 -4.04 -9.90 -3.04
C PHE A 338 -4.15 -9.45 -1.58
N ILE A 339 -3.10 -9.71 -0.78
CA ILE A 339 -2.98 -9.18 0.59
C ILE A 339 -2.52 -7.71 0.54
N GLN A 340 -1.52 -7.40 -0.27
CA GLN A 340 -1.12 -6.04 -0.61
C GLN A 340 -1.74 -5.70 -1.97
N ILE A 341 -2.44 -4.57 -2.07
CA ILE A 341 -3.26 -4.23 -3.23
C ILE A 341 -2.98 -2.79 -3.65
N TYR A 342 -2.39 -2.59 -4.83
CA TYR A 342 -2.20 -1.25 -5.42
C TYR A 342 -3.21 -1.00 -6.56
N PRO A 343 -4.19 -0.09 -6.41
CA PRO A 343 -5.21 0.20 -7.41
C PRO A 343 -4.75 1.22 -8.47
N VAL A 344 -5.24 1.06 -9.70
CA VAL A 344 -5.01 1.93 -10.86
C VAL A 344 -6.29 2.04 -11.68
N LYS A 345 -6.75 3.26 -11.99
CA LYS A 345 -7.85 3.49 -12.95
C LYS A 345 -7.31 4.20 -14.20
N PRO A 346 -7.16 3.51 -15.34
CA PRO A 346 -6.81 4.16 -16.60
C PRO A 346 -7.86 5.20 -17.01
N PRO A 347 -7.47 6.31 -17.66
CA PRO A 347 -8.42 7.30 -18.17
C PRO A 347 -9.52 6.65 -19.02
N SER A 348 -10.76 7.06 -18.79
CA SER A 348 -11.97 6.54 -19.45
C SER A 348 -12.24 5.04 -19.30
N SER A 349 -11.56 4.33 -18.38
CA SER A 349 -11.90 2.94 -18.07
C SER A 349 -13.05 2.84 -17.07
N GLU A 350 -14.01 1.95 -17.34
CA GLU A 350 -15.02 1.52 -16.37
C GLU A 350 -14.39 0.66 -15.24
N TYR A 351 -13.24 0.04 -15.51
CA TYR A 351 -12.54 -0.85 -14.60
C TYR A 351 -11.47 -0.13 -13.79
N ILE A 352 -11.44 -0.41 -12.49
CA ILE A 352 -10.25 -0.25 -11.65
C ILE A 352 -9.47 -1.55 -11.71
N TYR A 353 -8.18 -1.45 -12.03
CA TYR A 353 -7.22 -2.54 -12.05
C TYR A 353 -6.45 -2.56 -10.73
N LEU A 354 -6.06 -3.73 -10.25
CA LEU A 354 -5.40 -3.89 -8.96
C LEU A 354 -4.22 -4.84 -9.07
N PHE A 355 -3.05 -4.37 -8.65
CA PHE A 355 -1.84 -5.18 -8.56
C PHE A 355 -1.80 -5.83 -7.18
N GLY A 356 -1.88 -7.16 -7.14
CA GLY A 356 -1.89 -7.95 -5.93
C GLY A 356 -0.52 -8.58 -5.63
N LEU A 357 -0.05 -8.42 -4.39
CA LEU A 357 1.03 -9.23 -3.80
C LEU A 357 0.47 -10.03 -2.60
N PRO A 358 1.04 -11.20 -2.25
CA PRO A 358 0.68 -11.92 -1.02
C PRO A 358 1.26 -11.23 0.23
N ALA A 359 1.07 -11.82 1.40
CA ALA A 359 1.76 -11.39 2.62
C ALA A 359 3.28 -11.58 2.50
N GLY A 360 4.07 -10.64 3.02
CA GLY A 360 5.53 -10.65 2.91
C GLY A 360 6.07 -10.11 1.58
N ARG A 361 7.38 -10.22 1.41
CA ARG A 361 8.15 -9.74 0.24
C ARG A 361 8.68 -10.89 -0.62
N THR A 362 7.98 -12.03 -0.64
CA THR A 362 8.46 -13.27 -1.27
C THR A 362 7.65 -13.73 -2.48
N GLY A 363 6.50 -13.09 -2.73
CA GLY A 363 5.63 -13.40 -3.88
C GLY A 363 5.90 -12.57 -5.13
N PHE A 364 5.11 -12.84 -6.16
CA PHE A 364 5.10 -12.17 -7.45
C PHE A 364 3.79 -11.42 -7.66
N ALA A 365 3.75 -10.46 -8.59
CA ALA A 365 2.53 -9.67 -8.81
C ALA A 365 1.50 -10.40 -9.69
N LYS A 366 0.25 -10.44 -9.24
CA LYS A 366 -0.93 -10.77 -10.08
C LYS A 366 -1.72 -9.50 -10.39
N LEU A 367 -2.60 -9.57 -11.39
CA LEU A 367 -3.51 -8.47 -11.77
C LEU A 367 -4.97 -8.90 -11.62
N ALA A 368 -5.76 -8.06 -10.96
CA ALA A 368 -7.22 -8.11 -10.95
C ALA A 368 -7.81 -6.86 -11.58
N ARG A 369 -9.12 -6.88 -11.84
CA ARG A 369 -9.96 -5.73 -12.15
C ARG A 369 -11.33 -5.86 -11.50
N VAL A 370 -11.96 -4.73 -11.20
CA VAL A 370 -13.36 -4.61 -10.75
C VAL A 370 -14.02 -3.42 -11.44
N ALA A 371 -15.33 -3.50 -11.66
CA ALA A 371 -16.16 -2.37 -12.11
C ALA A 371 -17.38 -2.27 -11.19
N GLY A 372 -17.81 -1.05 -10.86
CA GLY A 372 -18.84 -0.84 -9.85
C GLY A 372 -18.26 -0.81 -8.43
N ASP A 373 -18.84 -1.59 -7.51
CA ASP A 373 -18.51 -1.55 -6.09
C ASP A 373 -17.20 -2.30 -5.77
N LEU A 374 -16.20 -1.58 -5.27
CA LEU A 374 -14.90 -2.15 -4.88
C LEU A 374 -14.99 -3.00 -3.60
N THR A 375 -16.11 -2.95 -2.86
CA THR A 375 -16.31 -3.68 -1.60
C THR A 375 -16.87 -5.09 -1.79
N ASP A 376 -17.42 -5.41 -2.97
CA ASP A 376 -17.91 -6.75 -3.31
C ASP A 376 -16.76 -7.61 -3.88
N SER A 377 -16.24 -8.54 -3.07
CA SER A 377 -15.19 -9.48 -3.49
C SER A 377 -15.60 -10.41 -4.63
N SER A 378 -16.91 -10.61 -4.88
CA SER A 378 -17.41 -11.45 -5.97
C SER A 378 -17.42 -10.74 -7.34
N ALA A 379 -17.30 -9.41 -7.37
CA ALA A 379 -17.22 -8.61 -8.58
C ALA A 379 -15.81 -8.60 -9.24
N TYR A 380 -14.80 -9.13 -8.55
CA TYR A 380 -13.40 -9.11 -9.01
C TYR A 380 -13.10 -10.19 -10.04
N GLN A 381 -12.44 -9.77 -11.13
CA GLN A 381 -11.94 -10.66 -12.17
C GLN A 381 -10.40 -10.61 -12.22
N PHE A 382 -9.76 -11.75 -12.38
CA PHE A 382 -8.31 -11.91 -12.37
C PHE A 382 -7.79 -12.18 -13.78
N CYS A 383 -6.58 -11.70 -14.07
CA CYS A 383 -5.93 -11.91 -15.36
C CYS A 383 -5.25 -13.29 -15.41
N GLN A 384 -5.73 -14.16 -16.30
CA GLN A 384 -4.97 -15.30 -16.81
C GLN A 384 -4.36 -14.90 -18.16
N LEU A 385 -3.04 -14.97 -18.28
CA LEU A 385 -2.35 -14.64 -19.53
C LEU A 385 -2.55 -15.76 -20.57
N THR A 386 -2.87 -15.37 -21.80
CA THR A 386 -2.87 -16.23 -22.99
C THR A 386 -1.46 -16.39 -23.57
N ASP A 387 -1.29 -17.33 -24.50
CA ASP A 387 -0.06 -17.46 -25.31
C ASP A 387 0.26 -16.20 -26.15
N SER A 388 -0.74 -15.33 -26.40
CA SER A 388 -0.57 -14.02 -27.05
C SER A 388 -0.19 -12.88 -26.07
N ASN A 389 -0.07 -13.18 -24.77
CA ASN A 389 0.10 -12.22 -23.68
C ASN A 389 -1.05 -11.20 -23.57
N ASP A 390 -2.29 -11.66 -23.76
CA ASP A 390 -3.53 -10.94 -23.43
C ASP A 390 -4.12 -11.47 -22.11
N CYS A 391 -4.92 -10.66 -21.40
CA CYS A 391 -5.70 -11.16 -20.27
C CYS A 391 -6.99 -11.84 -20.72
N LEU A 392 -7.11 -13.13 -20.47
CA LEU A 392 -8.41 -13.76 -20.22
C LEU A 392 -8.84 -13.42 -18.78
N TRP A 393 -10.01 -12.80 -18.63
CA TRP A 393 -10.54 -12.40 -17.33
C TRP A 393 -11.40 -13.52 -16.73
N ILE A 394 -10.96 -14.05 -15.59
CA ILE A 394 -11.55 -15.21 -14.91
C ILE A 394 -11.91 -14.89 -13.45
N ASN A 395 -12.82 -15.64 -12.85
CA ASN A 395 -13.29 -15.39 -11.48
C ASN A 395 -12.56 -16.27 -10.43
N GLN A 396 -11.38 -16.82 -10.77
CA GLN A 396 -10.62 -17.77 -9.95
C GLN A 396 -9.16 -17.31 -9.79
N GLU A 397 -8.86 -16.66 -8.67
CA GLU A 397 -7.54 -16.09 -8.37
C GLU A 397 -6.40 -17.13 -8.45
N GLN A 398 -6.66 -18.36 -8.04
CA GLN A 398 -5.71 -19.47 -8.07
C GLN A 398 -5.26 -19.86 -9.48
N ASN A 399 -6.05 -19.54 -10.50
CA ASN A 399 -5.75 -19.82 -11.91
C ASN A 399 -5.13 -18.61 -12.64
N ALA A 400 -5.03 -17.45 -11.97
CA ALA A 400 -4.53 -16.21 -12.55
C ALA A 400 -3.00 -16.15 -12.57
N SER A 401 -2.45 -15.55 -13.62
CA SER A 401 -1.03 -15.55 -13.93
C SER A 401 -0.25 -14.50 -13.14
N PHE A 402 1.00 -14.80 -12.82
CA PHE A 402 1.95 -13.78 -12.36
C PHE A 402 2.37 -12.93 -13.56
N ILE A 403 2.05 -11.64 -13.53
CA ILE A 403 2.35 -10.67 -14.60
C ILE A 403 3.73 -10.03 -14.44
N ILE A 404 4.27 -9.95 -13.21
CA ILE A 404 5.64 -9.49 -12.92
C ILE A 404 6.31 -10.58 -12.07
N SER A 405 7.25 -11.31 -12.66
CA SER A 405 7.78 -12.57 -12.12
C SER A 405 9.31 -12.75 -12.23
N PHE A 406 10.06 -11.70 -12.62
CA PHE A 406 11.53 -11.75 -12.72
C PHE A 406 12.24 -12.09 -11.40
N HIS A 407 11.70 -11.59 -10.30
CA HIS A 407 12.10 -11.83 -8.91
C HIS A 407 10.92 -11.43 -8.00
N PRO A 408 10.94 -11.79 -6.70
CA PRO A 408 9.90 -11.34 -5.77
C PRO A 408 9.72 -9.82 -5.74
N VAL A 409 8.50 -9.41 -5.44
CA VAL A 409 8.02 -8.04 -5.47
C VAL A 409 7.61 -7.65 -4.04
N GLY A 410 8.22 -6.60 -3.48
CA GLY A 410 7.75 -5.94 -2.25
C GLY A 410 7.18 -4.56 -2.55
N GLU A 411 6.04 -4.21 -1.94
CA GLU A 411 5.48 -2.85 -1.91
C GLU A 411 5.42 -2.14 -3.28
N ILE A 412 4.61 -2.69 -4.20
CA ILE A 412 4.46 -2.16 -5.56
C ILE A 412 3.64 -0.86 -5.64
N SER A 413 4.02 0.01 -6.57
CA SER A 413 3.15 1.03 -7.15
C SER A 413 3.20 1.01 -8.67
N VAL A 414 2.13 1.47 -9.32
CA VAL A 414 2.03 1.53 -10.79
C VAL A 414 1.41 2.85 -11.22
N VAL A 415 2.05 3.55 -12.16
CA VAL A 415 1.61 4.84 -12.72
C VAL A 415 1.84 4.89 -14.22
N PHE A 416 1.11 5.74 -14.93
CA PHE A 416 1.36 5.99 -16.35
C PHE A 416 2.43 7.08 -16.52
N ASN A 417 3.45 6.83 -17.35
CA ASN A 417 4.47 7.81 -17.71
C ASN A 417 4.18 8.34 -19.12
N PRO A 418 3.75 9.62 -19.29
CA PRO A 418 3.35 10.13 -20.59
C PRO A 418 4.53 10.42 -21.54
N TYR A 419 5.74 10.66 -21.04
CA TYR A 419 6.96 10.79 -21.87
C TYR A 419 7.35 9.46 -22.51
N LEU A 420 7.29 8.36 -21.75
CA LEU A 420 7.50 7.01 -22.30
C LEU A 420 6.29 6.49 -23.09
N SER A 421 5.09 7.02 -22.81
CA SER A 421 3.80 6.43 -23.24
C SER A 421 3.62 4.97 -22.81
N LEU A 422 4.14 4.65 -21.62
CA LEU A 422 4.10 3.32 -21.00
C LEU A 422 3.58 3.42 -19.56
N TRP A 423 3.04 2.30 -19.06
CA TRP A 423 2.92 2.08 -17.62
C TRP A 423 4.30 1.81 -17.04
N GLN A 424 4.61 2.41 -15.90
CA GLN A 424 5.79 2.09 -15.09
C GLN A 424 5.34 1.53 -13.75
N ALA A 425 5.99 0.47 -13.29
CA ALA A 425 5.81 -0.11 -11.97
C ALA A 425 7.11 0.02 -11.18
N SER A 426 7.05 0.63 -9.99
CA SER A 426 8.18 0.80 -9.08
C SER A 426 7.92 0.04 -7.78
N TYR A 427 8.93 -0.70 -7.31
CA TYR A 427 8.80 -1.65 -6.20
C TYR A 427 10.18 -2.03 -5.63
N LEU A 428 10.19 -2.69 -4.46
CA LEU A 428 11.40 -3.29 -3.89
C LEU A 428 11.71 -4.65 -4.54
N ASN A 429 12.94 -4.82 -5.03
CA ASN A 429 13.61 -6.10 -5.19
C ASN A 429 14.28 -6.51 -3.86
N PRO A 430 13.70 -7.46 -3.10
CA PRO A 430 14.21 -7.84 -1.78
C PRO A 430 15.40 -8.80 -1.86
N GLN A 431 15.64 -9.44 -3.02
CA GLN A 431 16.81 -10.31 -3.23
C GLN A 431 18.09 -9.51 -3.47
N ALA A 432 17.97 -8.33 -4.10
CA ALA A 432 19.09 -7.40 -4.32
C ALA A 432 19.19 -6.30 -3.25
N ALA A 433 18.14 -6.07 -2.44
CA ALA A 433 17.98 -4.87 -1.61
C ALA A 433 18.02 -3.57 -2.43
N GLN A 434 17.26 -3.54 -3.52
CA GLN A 434 17.21 -2.42 -4.47
C GLN A 434 15.78 -2.02 -4.79
N LEU A 435 15.51 -0.72 -4.86
CA LEU A 435 14.29 -0.20 -5.49
C LEU A 435 14.46 -0.27 -7.00
N VAL A 436 13.47 -0.80 -7.71
CA VAL A 436 13.53 -1.04 -9.16
C VAL A 436 12.32 -0.46 -9.90
N LEU A 437 12.49 -0.21 -11.19
CA LEU A 437 11.45 0.15 -12.15
C LEU A 437 11.33 -0.91 -13.24
N THR A 438 10.12 -1.25 -13.65
CA THR A 438 9.82 -1.98 -14.89
C THR A 438 8.73 -1.24 -15.67
N THR A 439 8.68 -1.41 -16.99
CA THR A 439 7.70 -0.73 -17.86
C THR A 439 6.94 -1.70 -18.77
N ALA A 440 5.71 -1.35 -19.12
CA ALA A 440 4.86 -2.13 -20.01
C ALA A 440 3.88 -1.25 -20.81
N LYS A 441 3.46 -1.75 -21.97
CA LYS A 441 2.42 -1.10 -22.78
C LYS A 441 1.01 -1.30 -22.20
N ASN A 442 0.76 -2.47 -21.61
CA ASN A 442 -0.50 -2.82 -20.95
C ASN A 442 -0.23 -3.13 -19.47
N LEU A 443 -1.24 -2.99 -18.60
CA LEU A 443 -1.09 -3.29 -17.17
C LEU A 443 -0.72 -4.76 -16.88
N TRP A 444 -1.04 -5.67 -17.79
CA TRP A 444 -0.69 -7.09 -17.74
C TRP A 444 0.61 -7.45 -18.47
N GLY A 445 1.35 -6.45 -18.94
CA GLY A 445 2.63 -6.64 -19.61
C GLY A 445 2.53 -6.81 -21.14
N PRO A 446 3.52 -7.48 -21.77
CA PRO A 446 4.73 -8.02 -21.11
C PRO A 446 5.53 -6.89 -20.45
N TRP A 447 6.02 -7.13 -19.24
CA TRP A 447 6.80 -6.16 -18.46
C TRP A 447 8.28 -6.26 -18.79
N SER A 448 8.98 -5.12 -18.86
CA SER A 448 10.41 -5.07 -19.15
C SER A 448 11.24 -5.75 -18.07
N PRO A 449 12.47 -6.20 -18.37
CA PRO A 449 13.45 -6.47 -17.33
C PRO A 449 13.54 -5.28 -16.36
N PRO A 450 13.63 -5.53 -15.04
CA PRO A 450 13.65 -4.48 -14.03
C PRO A 450 14.99 -3.74 -14.02
N GLN A 451 14.94 -2.45 -13.69
CA GLN A 451 16.08 -1.54 -13.67
C GLN A 451 16.23 -0.88 -12.31
N THR A 452 17.44 -0.79 -11.77
CA THR A 452 17.70 -0.19 -10.46
C THR A 452 17.42 1.32 -10.45
N LEU A 453 16.50 1.77 -9.59
CA LEU A 453 16.29 3.17 -9.25
C LEU A 453 17.20 3.61 -8.10
N LEU A 454 17.30 2.78 -7.07
CA LEU A 454 18.08 3.07 -5.87
C LEU A 454 18.64 1.76 -5.29
N ASP A 455 19.94 1.73 -5.04
CA ASP A 455 20.54 0.66 -4.26
C ASP A 455 20.49 1.02 -2.76
N CYS A 456 19.73 0.26 -1.96
CA CYS A 456 19.52 0.62 -0.56
C CYS A 456 20.83 0.53 0.24
N GLN A 457 21.69 -0.46 -0.02
CA GLN A 457 22.90 -0.66 0.78
C GLN A 457 23.87 0.52 0.69
N SER A 458 23.98 1.14 -0.49
CA SER A 458 24.90 2.25 -0.76
C SER A 458 24.29 3.65 -0.56
N ASN A 459 22.96 3.81 -0.69
CA ASN A 459 22.32 5.14 -0.67
C ASN A 459 21.39 5.40 0.52
N LEU A 460 20.59 4.40 0.92
CA LEU A 460 19.62 4.52 2.02
C LEU A 460 19.42 3.15 2.69
N PRO A 461 20.27 2.79 3.66
CA PRO A 461 20.23 1.47 4.29
C PRO A 461 18.84 1.15 4.86
N THR A 462 18.40 -0.09 4.67
CA THR A 462 17.05 -0.59 5.01
C THR A 462 15.88 -0.05 4.18
N CYS A 463 16.11 0.57 3.01
CA CYS A 463 15.01 1.10 2.20
C CYS A 463 14.05 0.06 1.59
N TYR A 464 12.78 0.44 1.42
CA TYR A 464 11.73 -0.33 0.74
C TYR A 464 10.60 0.59 0.24
N GLY A 465 9.57 0.04 -0.42
CA GLY A 465 8.55 0.85 -1.11
C GLY A 465 9.00 1.22 -2.53
N ALA A 466 9.13 2.52 -2.79
CA ALA A 466 9.13 3.16 -4.11
C ALA A 466 7.71 3.42 -4.68
N PHE A 467 6.86 4.09 -3.90
CA PHE A 467 5.53 4.51 -4.37
C PHE A 467 5.62 5.74 -5.27
N SER A 468 5.46 5.58 -6.59
CA SER A 468 5.55 6.67 -7.58
C SER A 468 4.35 7.61 -7.54
N HIS A 469 4.60 8.92 -7.71
CA HIS A 469 3.59 9.99 -7.64
C HIS A 469 3.29 10.59 -9.01
N GLN A 470 2.29 10.06 -9.72
CA GLN A 470 1.96 10.50 -11.09
C GLN A 470 1.65 12.00 -11.19
N ASN A 471 1.04 12.59 -10.16
CA ASN A 471 0.70 14.01 -10.08
C ASN A 471 1.90 14.96 -9.95
N LEU A 472 3.09 14.44 -9.62
CA LEU A 472 4.29 15.24 -9.37
C LEU A 472 5.32 15.11 -10.52
N MET A 473 5.00 14.39 -11.59
CA MET A 473 5.89 14.19 -12.74
C MET A 473 6.28 15.51 -13.41
N VAL A 474 7.58 15.73 -13.58
CA VAL A 474 8.17 16.90 -14.27
C VAL A 474 8.61 16.52 -15.69
N GLY A 475 8.68 17.50 -16.59
CA GLY A 475 9.05 17.25 -18.00
C GLY A 475 8.15 16.23 -18.70
N ASN A 476 6.84 16.26 -18.40
CA ASN A 476 5.87 15.27 -18.90
C ASN A 476 6.21 13.80 -18.52
N GLY A 477 6.92 13.57 -17.41
CA GLY A 477 7.36 12.23 -16.98
C GLY A 477 8.83 11.92 -17.28
N GLN A 478 9.60 12.86 -17.82
CA GLN A 478 11.07 12.76 -17.88
C GLN A 478 11.69 12.63 -16.48
N GLY A 479 11.17 13.38 -15.51
CA GLY A 479 11.48 13.20 -14.09
C GLY A 479 10.23 12.83 -13.32
N PHE A 480 10.35 11.92 -12.35
CA PHE A 480 9.25 11.51 -11.48
C PHE A 480 9.72 11.36 -10.03
N TYR A 481 8.76 11.41 -9.12
CA TYR A 481 9.01 11.35 -7.68
C TYR A 481 8.40 10.10 -7.08
N PHE A 482 9.02 9.58 -6.03
CA PHE A 482 8.52 8.44 -5.27
C PHE A 482 8.86 8.55 -3.78
N THR A 483 8.01 7.97 -2.93
CA THR A 483 8.33 7.75 -1.52
C THR A 483 8.99 6.38 -1.32
N THR A 484 10.01 6.36 -0.47
CA THR A 484 10.62 5.13 0.07
C THR A 484 10.76 5.27 1.58
N SER A 485 10.64 4.14 2.29
CA SER A 485 10.65 4.11 3.75
C SER A 485 11.86 3.34 4.27
N THR A 486 12.38 3.75 5.42
CA THR A 486 13.34 2.96 6.23
C THR A 486 12.63 2.44 7.48
N PHE A 487 13.07 1.32 8.05
CA PHE A 487 12.44 0.77 9.27
C PHE A 487 13.20 1.09 10.57
N ASN A 488 14.43 1.62 10.48
CA ASN A 488 15.24 1.96 11.66
C ASN A 488 16.02 3.27 11.45
N PRO A 489 15.46 4.44 11.82
CA PRO A 489 14.10 4.66 12.31
C PRO A 489 13.03 4.56 11.19
N TYR A 490 11.74 4.55 11.58
CA TYR A 490 10.62 4.70 10.64
C TYR A 490 10.57 6.14 10.09
N ASN A 491 11.15 6.32 8.91
CA ASN A 491 11.13 7.57 8.15
C ASN A 491 10.56 7.31 6.75
N VAL A 492 10.01 8.36 6.13
CA VAL A 492 9.60 8.33 4.72
C VAL A 492 10.37 9.43 4.00
N HIS A 493 11.01 9.05 2.91
CA HIS A 493 11.90 9.91 2.12
C HIS A 493 11.29 10.12 0.74
N LEU A 494 11.20 11.38 0.32
CA LEU A 494 10.81 11.76 -1.04
C LEU A 494 12.06 11.80 -1.91
N PHE A 495 12.07 10.97 -2.94
CA PHE A 495 13.12 10.93 -3.96
C PHE A 495 12.60 11.42 -5.30
N ARG A 496 13.51 11.94 -6.11
CA ARG A 496 13.35 12.17 -7.54
C ARG A 496 14.20 11.15 -8.29
N ALA A 497 13.68 10.59 -9.37
CA ALA A 497 14.46 9.91 -10.39
C ALA A 497 14.19 10.56 -11.76
N ASP A 498 15.26 10.90 -12.47
CA ASP A 498 15.20 11.32 -13.87
C ASP A 498 15.53 10.15 -14.79
N LEU A 499 14.70 9.98 -15.81
CA LEU A 499 15.03 9.15 -16.98
C LEU A 499 16.28 9.71 -17.67
N PRO A 500 17.14 8.85 -18.24
CA PRO A 500 18.30 9.30 -18.98
C PRO A 500 17.89 10.22 -20.13
N LEU A 501 18.66 11.30 -20.31
CA LEU A 501 18.53 12.14 -21.49
C LEU A 501 18.76 11.28 -22.74
N PRO A 502 17.96 11.44 -23.82
CA PRO A 502 18.25 10.75 -25.06
C PRO A 502 19.65 11.14 -25.54
N THR A 503 20.53 10.15 -25.67
CA THR A 503 21.92 10.34 -26.06
C THR A 503 21.95 11.20 -27.34
N PRO A 504 22.68 12.33 -27.37
CA PRO A 504 22.69 13.18 -28.56
C PRO A 504 23.15 12.36 -29.77
N ILE A 505 22.25 12.18 -30.74
CA ILE A 505 22.58 11.47 -31.99
C ILE A 505 23.82 12.19 -32.55
N PRO A 506 24.96 11.49 -32.73
CA PRO A 506 26.17 12.13 -33.21
C PRO A 506 25.86 12.71 -34.58
N ASN A 507 25.84 14.05 -34.65
CA ASN A 507 25.39 14.83 -35.80
C ASN A 507 26.06 14.25 -37.05
N PRO A 508 25.30 13.74 -38.06
CA PRO A 508 25.87 12.93 -39.13
C PRO A 508 27.04 13.66 -39.76
N SER A 509 28.23 13.06 -39.62
CA SER A 509 29.51 13.69 -39.98
C SER A 509 29.38 14.29 -41.38
N PRO A 510 29.63 15.61 -41.55
CA PRO A 510 29.14 16.36 -42.68
C PRO A 510 29.58 15.69 -43.98
N THR A 511 28.59 15.23 -44.76
CA THR A 511 28.81 14.51 -46.03
C THR A 511 29.87 15.26 -46.82
N PRO A 512 31.02 14.63 -47.15
CA PRO A 512 32.18 15.36 -47.64
C PRO A 512 31.80 16.16 -48.89
N THR A 513 31.93 17.48 -48.79
CA THR A 513 31.52 18.42 -49.83
C THR A 513 32.09 17.95 -51.18
N PRO A 514 31.28 17.80 -52.24
CA PRO A 514 31.78 17.32 -53.52
C PRO A 514 32.88 18.28 -54.01
N SER A 515 34.10 17.75 -54.10
CA SER A 515 35.26 18.52 -54.54
C SER A 515 35.02 19.07 -55.95
N PRO A 516 35.35 20.34 -56.25
CA PRO A 516 34.99 20.97 -57.51
C PRO A 516 35.57 20.20 -58.70
N THR A 517 34.71 19.86 -59.65
CA THR A 517 34.99 18.94 -60.76
C THR A 517 36.18 19.41 -61.61
N PRO A 518 37.29 18.65 -61.69
CA PRO A 518 38.35 18.93 -62.65
C PRO A 518 37.83 18.74 -64.07
N TYR A 519 38.19 19.67 -64.97
CA TYR A 519 37.83 19.61 -66.38
C TYR A 519 38.47 18.37 -67.03
N LEU A 520 37.69 17.55 -67.75
CA LEU A 520 38.20 16.39 -68.50
C LEU A 520 37.93 16.52 -70.00
N SER A 521 38.93 16.14 -70.79
CA SER A 521 38.86 16.02 -72.25
C SER A 521 40.07 15.20 -72.74
N PRO A 522 39.92 14.33 -73.76
CA PRO A 522 38.76 13.49 -74.08
C PRO A 522 39.09 11.98 -73.98
N THR A 523 38.06 11.14 -74.12
CA THR A 523 38.09 9.69 -73.86
C THR A 523 38.76 8.84 -74.98
N PRO A 524 39.50 7.78 -74.65
CA PRO A 524 39.75 6.65 -75.55
C PRO A 524 38.67 5.54 -75.44
N THR A 525 38.32 4.95 -76.58
CA THR A 525 37.21 4.00 -76.86
C THR A 525 37.37 2.64 -76.12
N PRO A 526 36.30 1.87 -75.81
CA PRO A 526 36.32 0.87 -74.72
C PRO A 526 36.78 -0.54 -75.11
N THR A 527 37.09 -1.34 -74.08
CA THR A 527 37.51 -2.76 -74.15
C THR A 527 36.40 -3.69 -73.59
N PRO A 528 36.18 -4.91 -74.11
CA PRO A 528 34.96 -5.70 -73.84
C PRO A 528 34.94 -6.52 -72.53
N SER A 529 33.77 -7.09 -72.25
CA SER A 529 33.49 -8.06 -71.16
C SER A 529 34.43 -9.29 -71.14
N PRO A 530 34.67 -9.91 -69.98
CA PRO A 530 35.66 -10.97 -69.82
C PRO A 530 35.31 -12.28 -70.54
N SER A 531 36.32 -12.92 -71.10
CA SER A 531 36.22 -14.25 -71.74
C SER A 531 36.51 -15.39 -70.75
N SER A 532 36.10 -16.61 -71.12
CA SER A 532 36.12 -17.81 -70.28
C SER A 532 37.50 -18.41 -69.97
N SER A 533 38.61 -17.76 -70.36
CA SER A 533 39.98 -18.29 -70.22
C SER A 533 40.51 -18.33 -68.78
N ASN A 534 40.13 -17.38 -67.92
CA ASN A 534 40.72 -17.29 -66.57
C ASN A 534 40.27 -18.40 -65.61
N CYS A 535 39.08 -18.97 -65.77
CA CYS A 535 38.51 -19.91 -64.80
C CYS A 535 39.35 -21.20 -64.68
N GLN A 536 39.92 -21.67 -65.79
CA GLN A 536 40.77 -22.87 -65.79
C GLN A 536 42.12 -22.66 -65.09
N GLN A 537 42.76 -21.50 -65.26
CA GLN A 537 44.02 -21.18 -64.57
C GLN A 537 43.83 -21.01 -63.06
N ILE A 538 42.72 -20.40 -62.63
CA ILE A 538 42.39 -20.22 -61.21
C ILE A 538 42.19 -21.59 -60.53
N CYS A 539 41.42 -22.50 -61.14
CA CYS A 539 41.16 -23.81 -60.54
C CYS A 539 42.40 -24.70 -60.39
N GLN A 540 43.44 -24.52 -61.21
CA GLN A 540 44.69 -25.30 -61.11
C GLN A 540 45.47 -25.04 -59.81
N GLN A 541 45.24 -23.91 -59.13
CA GLN A 541 45.93 -23.58 -57.87
C GLN A 541 45.13 -23.96 -56.61
N THR A 542 44.02 -24.71 -56.76
CA THR A 542 43.13 -25.08 -55.65
C THR A 542 43.42 -26.49 -55.11
N PRO A 543 43.17 -26.80 -53.83
CA PRO A 543 43.34 -28.15 -53.27
C PRO A 543 42.42 -29.24 -53.87
N ASN A 544 41.39 -28.85 -54.63
CA ASN A 544 40.51 -29.79 -55.34
C ASN A 544 40.08 -29.21 -56.71
N PRO A 545 40.94 -29.29 -57.74
CA PRO A 545 40.66 -28.70 -59.06
C PRO A 545 39.40 -29.29 -59.71
N THR A 546 39.13 -30.58 -59.48
CA THR A 546 37.97 -31.31 -60.02
C THR A 546 36.64 -30.78 -59.51
N LEU A 547 36.59 -30.28 -58.27
CA LEU A 547 35.41 -29.61 -57.72
C LEU A 547 35.28 -28.18 -58.27
N CYS A 548 36.39 -27.42 -58.29
CA CYS A 548 36.42 -26.05 -58.81
C CYS A 548 35.93 -25.95 -60.26
N LEU A 549 36.40 -26.84 -61.15
CA LEU A 549 36.04 -26.84 -62.57
C LEU A 549 34.56 -27.12 -62.86
N ARG A 550 33.76 -27.59 -61.88
CA ARG A 550 32.30 -27.70 -62.03
C ARG A 550 31.58 -26.36 -62.02
N TYR A 551 32.18 -25.33 -61.42
CA TYR A 551 31.63 -23.96 -61.35
C TYR A 551 32.09 -23.06 -62.51
N CYS A 552 32.88 -23.61 -63.46
CA CYS A 552 33.33 -22.92 -64.67
C CYS A 552 32.46 -23.23 -65.92
N ARG A 553 31.18 -23.60 -65.73
CA ARG A 553 30.22 -23.94 -66.80
C ARG A 553 28.88 -23.25 -66.57
#